data_AF-A0A7V9F418-F1
#
_entry.id   AF-A0A7V9F418-F1
#
_cell.length_a   1.000
_cell.length_b   1.000
_cell.length_c   1.000
_cell.angle_alpha   90.00
_cell.angle_beta   90.00
_cell.angle_gamma   90.00
#
_symmetry.space_group_name_H-M   'P 1'
#
loop_
_entity.id
_entity.type
_entity.pdbx_description
1 polymer ?
#
loop_
_entity_poly.entity_id
_entity_poly.type
_entity_poly.pdbx_seq_one_letter_code
_entity_poly.pdbx_strand_id
1 'polypeptide(L)'
;MELVAEAGSLTRAHFLVEAPGGDEPVVDNASGMPVRADPLGEEESRRGAGGRVSEETGSDNPVLQEAHHQFEAYFAGELREFDIPLAARGTPFQRRVWDELTRIPFGVTASYGEIAARLGMPAGASRAVGTANGANPIAIIVPCHRVIGANGKLVGYAGGLERKRQLLDLESTHTGQPSLFC
;
A
#
# COMPACT_ATOMS: atom_id res chain seq x y z
N MET A 1 1.52 26.16 24.58
CA MET A 1 1.13 26.43 23.19
C MET A 1 2.35 26.15 22.35
N GLU A 2 2.16 25.50 21.20
CA GLU A 2 3.17 24.98 20.29
C GLU A 2 3.74 23.59 20.63
N LEU A 3 3.08 22.58 20.07
CA LEU A 3 3.66 21.27 19.77
C LEU A 3 3.92 21.31 18.26
N VAL A 4 5.17 21.60 17.90
CA VAL A 4 5.67 21.51 16.53
C VAL A 4 5.85 20.03 16.23
N ALA A 5 4.97 19.45 15.43
CA ALA A 5 5.22 18.15 14.82
C ALA A 5 6.15 18.39 13.62
N GLU A 6 7.46 18.20 13.81
CA GLU A 6 8.38 18.09 12.68
C GLU A 6 7.95 16.92 11.80
N ALA A 7 7.54 17.24 10.57
CA ALA A 7 7.27 16.28 9.51
C ALA A 7 8.58 15.62 9.08
N GLY A 8 9.05 14.67 9.89
CA GLY A 8 10.19 13.83 9.61
C GLY A 8 9.92 12.90 8.44
N SER A 9 10.38 13.29 7.25
CA SER A 9 10.92 12.43 6.18
C SER A 9 10.27 11.06 6.01
N LEU A 10 9.00 10.99 5.63
CA LEU A 10 8.46 9.80 4.97
C LEU A 10 8.70 9.92 3.46
N THR A 11 9.92 9.51 3.09
CA THR A 11 10.47 9.48 1.75
C THR A 11 9.56 8.76 0.76
N ARG A 12 9.05 9.53 -0.23
CA ARG A 12 8.56 9.16 -1.57
C ARG A 12 8.02 7.73 -1.73
N ALA A 13 6.70 7.61 -1.90
CA ALA A 13 6.14 6.45 -2.59
C ALA A 13 6.78 6.37 -3.99
N HIS A 14 7.49 5.27 -4.27
CA HIS A 14 8.07 5.01 -5.58
C HIS A 14 6.93 4.59 -6.52
N PHE A 15 6.50 5.51 -7.38
CA PHE A 15 5.61 5.23 -8.50
C PHE A 15 6.46 4.90 -9.73
N LEU A 16 6.34 3.69 -10.29
CA LEU A 16 6.94 3.38 -11.58
C LEU A 16 5.84 3.34 -12.64
N VAL A 17 5.88 4.30 -13.55
CA VAL A 17 5.04 4.31 -14.75
C VAL A 17 5.85 3.66 -15.86
N GLU A 18 5.52 2.43 -16.26
CA GLU A 18 5.96 1.89 -17.54
C GLU A 18 4.76 1.80 -18.49
N ALA A 19 4.75 2.66 -19.51
CA ALA A 19 3.82 2.59 -20.62
C ALA A 19 4.56 2.17 -21.90
N PRO A 20 4.27 0.99 -22.47
CA PRO A 20 4.53 0.74 -23.87
C PRO A 20 3.21 0.72 -24.64
N GLY A 21 3.02 1.73 -25.51
CA GLY A 21 1.89 1.83 -26.44
C GLY A 21 0.75 2.66 -25.86
N GLY A 22 0.45 3.78 -26.51
CA GLY A 22 -0.40 4.84 -25.98
C GLY A 22 -1.77 4.40 -25.51
N ASP A 23 -2.01 4.61 -24.21
CA ASP A 23 -3.28 4.86 -23.53
C ASP A 23 -2.94 5.44 -22.14
N GLU A 24 -3.94 6.03 -21.47
CA GLU A 24 -3.86 6.95 -20.31
C GLU A 24 -2.82 6.61 -19.21
N PRO A 25 -2.22 7.61 -18.54
CA PRO A 25 -1.27 7.38 -17.46
C PRO A 25 -1.92 6.68 -16.26
N VAL A 26 -1.30 5.61 -15.76
CA VAL A 26 -1.80 4.82 -14.63
C VAL A 26 -0.71 4.57 -13.58
N VAL A 27 -1.11 4.49 -12.31
CA VAL A 27 -0.20 4.16 -11.21
C VAL A 27 -0.04 2.63 -11.08
N ASP A 28 1.20 2.16 -11.24
CA ASP A 28 1.64 0.79 -10.91
C ASP A 28 2.89 0.90 -10.02
N ASN A 29 3.09 -0.07 -9.15
CA ASN A 29 4.34 -0.26 -8.44
C ASN A 29 4.71 -1.74 -8.56
N ALA A 30 5.17 -2.09 -9.75
CA ALA A 30 5.71 -3.41 -10.05
C ALA A 30 6.89 -3.71 -9.10
N SER A 31 6.61 -4.34 -7.97
CA SER A 31 7.62 -4.89 -7.07
C SER A 31 8.10 -6.21 -7.66
N GLY A 32 9.10 -6.13 -8.55
CA GLY A 32 9.83 -7.28 -9.05
C GLY A 32 11.29 -7.25 -8.59
N MET A 33 11.60 -7.91 -7.46
CA MET A 33 12.81 -8.73 -7.23
C MET A 33 12.83 -9.25 -5.78
N PRO A 34 12.83 -10.58 -5.53
CA PRO A 34 13.09 -11.12 -4.20
C PRO A 34 14.58 -11.09 -3.90
N VAL A 35 15.01 -10.25 -2.95
CA VAL A 35 16.36 -10.38 -2.38
C VAL A 35 16.33 -11.56 -1.41
N ARG A 36 16.98 -12.67 -1.78
CA ARG A 36 17.32 -13.73 -0.83
C ARG A 36 18.36 -13.18 0.13
N ALA A 37 18.06 -13.15 1.42
CA ALA A 37 19.10 -13.02 2.43
C ALA A 37 19.88 -14.34 2.46
N ASP A 38 21.14 -14.31 2.07
CA ASP A 38 22.07 -15.41 2.35
C ASP A 38 22.62 -15.20 3.77
N PRO A 39 22.34 -16.09 4.74
CA PRO A 39 22.99 -16.06 6.03
C PRO A 39 24.35 -16.75 5.87
N LEU A 40 25.41 -16.08 6.30
CA LEU A 40 26.83 -16.47 6.25
C LEU A 40 27.55 -15.81 5.07
N GLY A 41 28.28 -14.74 5.41
CA GLY A 41 28.85 -13.81 4.45
C GLY A 41 30.11 -14.30 3.75
N GLU A 42 30.37 -13.66 2.61
CA GLU A 42 31.68 -13.41 2.03
C GLU A 42 31.52 -12.17 1.13
N GLU A 43 32.36 -11.15 1.37
CA GLU A 43 32.47 -9.96 0.53
C GLU A 43 33.04 -10.34 -0.84
N GLU A 44 32.42 -9.90 -1.94
CA GLU A 44 33.18 -9.72 -3.18
C GLU A 44 32.78 -8.44 -3.91
N SER A 45 33.64 -7.43 -3.72
CA SER A 45 33.83 -6.27 -4.59
C SER A 45 33.93 -6.71 -6.06
N ARG A 46 32.97 -6.28 -6.88
CA ARG A 46 33.20 -6.04 -8.32
C ARG A 46 32.70 -4.66 -8.70
N ARG A 47 33.68 -3.78 -8.88
CA ARG A 47 33.56 -2.47 -9.51
C ARG A 47 32.92 -2.61 -10.89
N GLY A 48 31.98 -1.70 -11.21
CA GLY A 48 31.84 -1.20 -12.57
C GLY A 48 30.46 -1.34 -13.22
N ALA A 49 29.48 -0.59 -12.73
CA ALA A 49 28.52 0.13 -13.57
C ALA A 49 27.80 1.15 -12.68
N GLY A 50 28.31 2.37 -12.67
CA GLY A 50 27.64 3.49 -12.01
C GLY A 50 26.31 3.76 -12.69
N GLY A 51 25.23 3.22 -12.15
CA GLY A 51 23.91 3.78 -12.35
C GLY A 51 23.87 5.09 -11.59
N ARG A 52 24.01 6.21 -12.32
CA ARG A 52 23.63 7.51 -11.76
C ARG A 52 22.20 7.36 -11.24
N VAL A 53 22.01 7.64 -9.97
CA VAL A 53 20.68 8.02 -9.47
C VAL A 53 20.39 9.33 -10.18
N SER A 54 19.64 9.28 -11.28
CA SER A 54 19.13 10.50 -11.90
C SER A 54 18.06 11.03 -10.95
N GLU A 55 18.43 12.03 -10.15
CA GLU A 55 17.49 12.98 -9.57
C GLU A 55 16.84 13.76 -10.71
N GLU A 56 15.83 13.16 -11.35
CA GLU A 56 14.89 13.92 -12.18
C GLU A 56 13.71 14.36 -11.29
N THR A 57 13.86 15.59 -10.84
CA THR A 57 12.93 16.39 -10.06
C THR A 57 11.72 16.75 -10.92
N GLY A 58 10.51 16.41 -10.43
CA GLY A 58 9.24 16.84 -11.03
C GLY A 58 8.81 15.98 -12.20
N SER A 59 7.99 14.97 -11.94
CA SER A 59 7.29 14.32 -13.04
C SER A 59 6.25 15.31 -13.59
N ASP A 60 6.42 15.75 -14.83
CA ASP A 60 5.38 16.45 -15.61
C ASP A 60 4.17 15.54 -15.92
N ASN A 61 4.15 14.31 -15.37
CA ASN A 61 3.02 13.42 -15.50
C ASN A 61 1.86 13.91 -14.61
N PRO A 62 0.73 14.33 -15.21
CA PRO A 62 -0.40 14.87 -14.46
C PRO A 62 -0.98 13.87 -13.44
N VAL A 63 -0.91 12.56 -13.72
CA VAL A 63 -1.41 11.54 -12.79
C VAL A 63 -0.50 11.36 -11.59
N LEU A 64 0.81 11.53 -11.73
CA LEU A 64 1.72 11.48 -10.59
C LEU A 64 1.62 12.73 -9.72
N GLN A 65 1.34 13.89 -10.33
CA GLN A 65 1.07 15.12 -9.61
C GLN A 65 -0.25 15.00 -8.82
N GLU A 66 -1.30 14.48 -9.45
CA GLU A 66 -2.57 14.23 -8.77
C GLU A 66 -2.41 13.20 -7.65
N ALA A 67 -1.68 12.12 -7.89
CA ALA A 67 -1.38 11.14 -6.85
C ALA A 67 -0.68 11.78 -5.65
N HIS A 68 0.35 12.59 -5.89
CA HIS A 68 1.03 13.31 -4.83
C HIS A 68 0.07 14.17 -4.01
N HIS A 69 -0.77 14.97 -4.68
CA HIS A 69 -1.74 15.83 -4.02
C HIS A 69 -2.72 15.03 -3.15
N GLN A 70 -3.26 13.93 -3.68
CA GLN A 70 -4.19 13.09 -2.92
C GLN A 70 -3.51 12.37 -1.74
N PHE A 71 -2.24 11.99 -1.86
CA PHE A 71 -1.50 11.45 -0.73
C PHE A 71 -1.26 12.49 0.37
N GLU A 72 -0.93 13.73 0.02
CA GLU A 72 -0.81 14.82 0.99
C GLU A 72 -2.13 15.02 1.73
N ALA A 73 -3.25 15.12 1.00
CA ALA A 73 -4.59 15.25 1.59
C ALA A 73 -4.98 14.02 2.44
N TYR A 74 -4.59 12.81 2.04
CA TYR A 74 -4.84 11.58 2.81
C TYR A 74 -4.11 11.58 4.15
N PHE A 75 -2.81 11.94 4.17
CA PHE A 75 -2.03 12.01 5.41
C PHE A 75 -2.45 13.18 6.31
N ALA A 76 -3.02 14.23 5.74
CA ALA A 76 -3.68 15.32 6.48
C ALA A 76 -5.08 14.93 7.02
N GLY A 77 -5.62 13.77 6.62
CA GLY A 77 -6.97 13.32 6.98
C GLY A 77 -8.11 14.06 6.27
N GLU A 78 -7.78 14.84 5.23
CA GLU A 78 -8.71 15.61 4.41
C GLU A 78 -9.31 14.77 3.28
N LEU A 79 -8.59 13.73 2.83
CA LEU A 79 -9.04 12.78 1.80
C LEU A 79 -9.32 11.40 2.39
N ARG A 80 -10.47 10.84 2.03
CA ARG A 80 -10.94 9.51 2.50
C ARG A 80 -10.98 8.47 1.39
N GLU A 81 -11.08 8.89 0.14
CA GLU A 81 -11.19 8.05 -1.05
C GLU A 81 -10.26 8.61 -2.13
N PHE A 82 -9.44 7.74 -2.72
CA PHE A 82 -8.57 8.11 -3.83
C PHE A 82 -9.34 8.02 -5.14
N ASP A 83 -9.16 9.02 -6.00
CA ASP A 83 -9.74 9.08 -7.35
C ASP A 83 -8.61 9.20 -8.38
N ILE A 84 -7.95 8.06 -8.62
CA ILE A 84 -6.78 7.95 -9.51
C ILE A 84 -6.91 6.64 -10.28
N PRO A 85 -6.64 6.60 -11.59
CA PRO A 85 -6.63 5.35 -12.35
C PRO A 85 -5.58 4.38 -11.80
N LEU A 86 -5.97 3.10 -11.67
CA LEU A 86 -5.12 2.01 -11.17
C LEU A 86 -4.99 0.87 -12.20
N ALA A 87 -3.79 0.33 -12.37
CA ALA A 87 -3.49 -0.77 -13.29
C ALA A 87 -2.76 -1.91 -12.58
N ALA A 88 -3.30 -2.34 -11.44
CA ALA A 88 -2.72 -3.43 -10.66
C ALA A 88 -2.64 -4.74 -11.48
N ARG A 89 -1.41 -5.24 -11.69
CA ARG A 89 -1.17 -6.52 -12.38
C ARG A 89 -1.19 -7.67 -11.38
N GLY A 90 -2.04 -8.67 -11.64
CA GLY A 90 -2.17 -9.87 -10.82
C GLY A 90 -3.08 -10.92 -11.45
N THR A 91 -3.23 -12.06 -10.81
CA THR A 91 -4.21 -13.10 -11.19
C THR A 91 -5.65 -12.56 -11.10
N PRO A 92 -6.62 -13.17 -11.81
CA PRO A 92 -8.03 -12.77 -11.68
C PRO A 92 -8.55 -12.81 -10.24
N PHE A 93 -8.07 -13.77 -9.44
CA PHE A 93 -8.42 -13.86 -8.01
C PHE A 93 -7.84 -12.69 -7.20
N GLN A 94 -6.56 -12.35 -7.42
CA GLN A 94 -5.93 -11.21 -6.75
C GLN A 94 -6.65 -9.90 -7.06
N ARG A 95 -6.95 -9.63 -8.34
CA ARG A 95 -7.69 -8.42 -8.73
C ARG A 95 -9.05 -8.33 -8.06
N ARG A 96 -9.82 -9.44 -8.04
CA ARG A 96 -11.10 -9.48 -7.31
C ARG A 96 -10.96 -9.18 -5.82
N VAL A 97 -9.89 -9.67 -5.18
CA VAL A 97 -9.62 -9.34 -3.77
C VAL A 97 -9.31 -7.85 -3.65
N TRP A 98 -8.41 -7.30 -4.47
CA TRP A 98 -8.03 -5.89 -4.43
C TRP A 98 -9.23 -4.95 -4.67
N ASP A 99 -10.11 -5.29 -5.61
CA ASP A 99 -11.36 -4.56 -5.87
C ASP A 99 -12.32 -4.60 -4.66
N GLU A 100 -12.28 -5.65 -3.85
CA GLU A 100 -13.06 -5.73 -2.62
C GLU A 100 -12.40 -4.92 -1.48
N LEU A 101 -11.07 -4.82 -1.47
CA LEU A 101 -10.34 -4.00 -0.49
C LEU A 101 -10.69 -2.51 -0.65
N THR A 102 -10.80 -2.00 -1.88
CA THR A 102 -11.15 -0.59 -2.12
C THR A 102 -12.55 -0.23 -1.63
N ARG A 103 -13.42 -1.22 -1.36
CA ARG A 103 -14.74 -1.01 -0.76
C ARG A 103 -14.71 -0.85 0.76
N ILE A 104 -13.57 -1.05 1.41
CA ILE A 104 -13.43 -0.85 2.85
C ILE A 104 -13.25 0.65 3.11
N PRO A 105 -14.19 1.33 3.79
CA PRO A 105 -14.09 2.77 4.02
C PRO A 105 -12.88 3.17 4.88
N PHE A 106 -12.45 4.42 4.76
CA PHE A 106 -11.45 5.03 5.64
C PHE A 106 -11.85 4.91 7.12
N GLY A 107 -10.93 4.45 7.97
CA GLY A 107 -11.13 4.23 9.40
C GLY A 107 -11.84 2.91 9.73
N VAL A 108 -12.33 2.17 8.73
CA VAL A 108 -13.02 0.89 8.96
C VAL A 108 -12.07 -0.27 8.69
N THR A 109 -12.13 -1.29 9.54
CA THR A 109 -11.39 -2.54 9.33
C THR A 109 -12.31 -3.68 8.95
N ALA A 110 -11.75 -4.68 8.29
CA ALA A 110 -12.42 -5.94 8.00
C ALA A 110 -11.49 -7.10 8.30
N SER A 111 -12.05 -8.27 8.59
CA SER A 111 -11.30 -9.51 8.74
C SER A 111 -11.13 -10.22 7.40
N TYR A 112 -10.09 -11.05 7.29
CA TYR A 112 -9.91 -11.92 6.12
C TYR A 112 -11.11 -12.83 5.85
N GLY A 113 -11.87 -13.21 6.88
CA GLY A 113 -13.10 -13.98 6.76
C GLY A 113 -14.25 -13.17 6.16
N GLU A 114 -14.41 -11.91 6.58
CA GLU A 114 -15.44 -11.02 6.02
C GLU A 114 -15.18 -10.73 4.55
N ILE A 115 -13.93 -10.48 4.15
CA ILE A 115 -13.59 -10.30 2.73
C ILE A 115 -13.87 -11.57 1.92
N ALA A 116 -13.52 -12.74 2.45
CA ALA A 116 -13.86 -14.01 1.81
C ALA A 116 -15.38 -14.19 1.63
N ALA A 117 -16.16 -13.83 2.65
CA ALA A 117 -17.62 -13.90 2.61
C ALA A 117 -18.23 -12.94 1.58
N ARG A 118 -17.75 -11.69 1.51
CA ARG A 118 -18.19 -10.70 0.51
C ARG A 118 -17.90 -11.15 -0.93
N LEU A 119 -16.81 -11.90 -1.13
CA LEU A 119 -16.44 -12.49 -2.41
C LEU A 119 -17.20 -13.79 -2.75
N GLY A 120 -18.13 -14.24 -1.89
CA GLY A 120 -18.90 -15.47 -2.08
C GLY A 120 -18.07 -16.74 -1.94
N MET A 121 -16.95 -16.70 -1.20
CA MET A 121 -16.07 -17.84 -1.00
C MET A 121 -16.56 -18.75 0.15
N PRO A 122 -16.22 -20.05 0.13
CA PRO A 122 -16.58 -20.96 1.22
C PRO A 122 -15.89 -20.59 2.53
N ALA A 123 -16.48 -21.04 3.65
CA ALA A 123 -15.87 -20.92 4.96
C ALA A 123 -14.45 -21.52 4.97
N GLY A 124 -13.49 -20.80 5.56
CA GLY A 124 -12.07 -21.20 5.58
C GLY A 124 -11.21 -20.62 4.46
N ALA A 125 -11.80 -19.90 3.50
CA ALA A 125 -11.05 -19.23 2.42
C ALA A 125 -10.21 -18.01 2.85
N SER A 126 -10.23 -17.63 4.14
CA SER A 126 -9.51 -16.47 4.68
C SER A 126 -8.00 -16.48 4.39
N ARG A 127 -7.38 -17.67 4.34
CA ARG A 127 -5.94 -17.79 4.03
C ARG A 127 -5.63 -17.38 2.59
N ALA A 128 -6.48 -17.76 1.64
CA ALA A 128 -6.32 -17.39 0.23
C ALA A 128 -6.44 -15.87 0.04
N VAL A 129 -7.41 -15.26 0.74
CA VAL A 129 -7.54 -13.79 0.80
C VAL A 129 -6.29 -13.16 1.41
N GLY A 130 -5.75 -13.73 2.48
CA GLY A 130 -4.51 -13.26 3.11
C GLY A 130 -3.32 -13.25 2.14
N THR A 131 -3.15 -14.29 1.33
CA THR A 131 -2.12 -14.35 0.29
C THR A 131 -2.35 -13.30 -0.79
N ALA A 132 -3.58 -13.11 -1.27
CA ALA A 132 -3.89 -12.09 -2.26
C ALA A 132 -3.71 -10.66 -1.73
N ASN A 133 -4.09 -10.42 -0.46
CA ASN A 133 -3.89 -9.15 0.24
C ASN A 133 -2.40 -8.81 0.37
N GLY A 134 -1.57 -9.80 0.72
CA GLY A 134 -0.11 -9.62 0.81
C GLY A 134 0.58 -9.41 -0.53
N ALA A 135 -0.05 -9.81 -1.64
CA ALA A 135 0.44 -9.62 -3.00
C ALA A 135 -0.01 -8.28 -3.61
N ASN A 136 -0.71 -7.42 -2.87
CA ASN A 136 -1.15 -6.12 -3.35
C ASN A 136 0.06 -5.29 -3.80
N PRO A 137 0.15 -4.89 -5.08
CA PRO A 137 1.17 -3.96 -5.50
C PRO A 137 0.89 -2.59 -4.87
N ILE A 138 -0.30 -2.01 -5.05
CA ILE A 138 -0.55 -0.58 -4.82
C ILE A 138 -0.97 -0.33 -3.35
N ALA A 139 0.00 -0.22 -2.46
CA ALA A 139 -0.26 0.03 -1.05
C ALA A 139 -0.96 1.39 -0.81
N ILE A 140 -1.70 1.48 0.31
CA ILE A 140 -2.50 2.64 0.74
C ILE A 140 -3.74 2.89 -0.15
N ILE A 141 -3.56 3.06 -1.46
CA ILE A 141 -4.67 3.28 -2.40
C ILE A 141 -5.57 2.02 -2.46
N VAL A 142 -4.96 0.84 -2.64
CA VAL A 142 -5.63 -0.43 -2.37
C VAL A 142 -5.35 -0.74 -0.89
N PRO A 143 -6.35 -0.62 0.01
CA PRO A 143 -6.11 -0.47 1.45
C PRO A 143 -5.93 -1.82 2.15
N CYS A 144 -4.88 -2.56 1.79
CA CYS A 144 -4.55 -3.86 2.36
C CYS A 144 -4.14 -3.81 3.85
N HIS A 145 -3.87 -2.61 4.38
CA HIS A 145 -3.65 -2.34 5.81
C HIS A 145 -4.96 -2.39 6.62
N ARG A 146 -6.14 -2.20 5.99
CA ARG A 146 -7.45 -2.26 6.67
C ARG A 146 -7.93 -3.68 6.97
N VAL A 147 -7.25 -4.71 6.46
CA VAL A 147 -7.61 -6.12 6.72
C VAL A 147 -6.82 -6.70 7.89
N ILE A 148 -7.50 -7.21 8.91
CA ILE A 148 -6.88 -7.72 10.15
C ILE A 148 -7.33 -9.16 10.48
N GLY A 149 -6.68 -9.79 11.46
CA GLY A 149 -7.13 -11.08 11.98
C GLY A 149 -8.48 -10.96 12.69
N ALA A 150 -9.30 -12.02 12.67
CA ALA A 150 -10.63 -12.02 13.32
C ALA A 150 -10.59 -11.79 14.84
N ASN A 151 -9.42 -11.97 15.47
CA ASN A 151 -9.19 -11.68 16.89
C ASN A 151 -8.62 -10.26 17.13
N GLY A 152 -8.71 -9.37 16.14
CA GLY A 152 -8.16 -8.03 16.21
C GLY A 152 -6.64 -7.95 16.05
N LYS A 153 -5.92 -9.08 15.82
CA LYS A 153 -4.46 -9.04 15.69
C LYS A 153 -4.03 -8.49 14.33
N LEU A 154 -3.05 -7.59 14.37
CA LEU A 154 -2.27 -7.21 13.21
C LEU A 154 -1.41 -8.39 12.76
N VAL A 155 -1.65 -8.84 11.54
CA VAL A 155 -0.86 -9.87 10.87
C VAL A 155 -0.56 -9.40 9.47
N GLY A 156 0.56 -9.86 8.91
CA GLY A 156 0.93 -9.78 7.49
C GLY A 156 0.75 -8.39 6.85
N TYR A 157 1.86 -7.71 6.58
CA TYR A 157 1.86 -6.50 5.77
C TYR A 157 3.19 -6.38 5.04
N ALA A 158 3.17 -6.16 3.72
CA ALA A 158 4.39 -6.05 2.91
C ALA A 158 5.28 -4.89 3.40
N GLY A 159 4.68 -3.79 3.83
CA GLY A 159 5.38 -2.67 4.46
C GLY A 159 5.75 -2.85 5.94
N GLY A 160 5.56 -4.04 6.53
CA GLY A 160 5.81 -4.30 7.95
C GLY A 160 4.70 -3.83 8.91
N LEU A 161 4.56 -4.53 10.04
CA LEU A 161 3.42 -4.34 10.95
C LEU A 161 3.36 -2.93 11.56
N GLU A 162 4.50 -2.29 11.80
CA GLU A 162 4.57 -0.93 12.34
C GLU A 162 3.89 0.08 11.40
N ARG A 163 4.19 0.03 10.10
CA ARG A 163 3.54 0.91 9.11
C ARG A 163 2.03 0.67 9.02
N LYS A 164 1.61 -0.60 9.09
CA LYS A 164 0.18 -0.95 9.13
C LYS A 164 -0.51 -0.35 10.34
N ARG A 165 0.13 -0.40 11.52
CA ARG A 165 -0.38 0.22 12.74
C ARG A 165 -0.50 1.74 12.58
N GLN A 166 0.57 2.40 12.12
CA GLN A 166 0.58 3.85 11.92
C GLN A 166 -0.53 4.33 10.97
N LEU A 167 -0.77 3.61 9.88
CA LEU A 167 -1.87 3.91 8.96
C LEU A 167 -3.24 3.76 9.64
N LEU A 168 -3.46 2.68 10.39
CA LEU A 168 -4.72 2.47 11.11
C LEU A 168 -4.94 3.52 12.21
N ASP A 169 -3.89 3.91 12.92
CA ASP A 169 -3.95 4.95 13.95
C ASP A 169 -4.23 6.33 13.33
N LEU A 170 -3.62 6.65 12.18
CA LEU A 170 -3.91 7.84 11.38
C LEU A 170 -5.40 7.88 11.00
N GLU A 171 -5.94 6.81 10.43
CA GLU A 171 -7.33 6.76 10.01
C GLU A 171 -8.31 6.84 11.20
N SER A 172 -8.00 6.17 12.31
CA SER A 172 -8.84 6.16 13.52
C SER A 172 -8.91 7.55 14.17
N THR A 173 -7.78 8.25 14.23
CA THR A 173 -7.70 9.60 14.83
C THR A 173 -8.58 10.60 14.08
N HIS A 174 -8.58 10.54 12.75
CA HIS A 174 -9.38 11.45 11.91
C HIS A 174 -10.87 11.08 11.81
N THR A 175 -11.26 9.90 12.30
CA THR A 175 -12.67 9.48 12.43
C THR A 175 -13.21 9.64 13.85
N GLY A 176 -12.40 10.12 14.80
CA GLY A 176 -12.77 10.25 16.20
C GLY A 176 -12.92 8.89 16.91
N GLN A 177 -12.39 7.81 16.32
CA GLN A 177 -12.39 6.48 16.91
C GLN A 177 -11.13 6.29 17.77
N PRO A 178 -11.24 5.64 18.94
CA PRO A 178 -10.05 5.31 19.73
C PRO A 178 -9.14 4.36 18.94
N SER A 179 -7.83 4.51 19.10
CA SER A 179 -6.84 3.61 18.49
C SER A 179 -7.18 2.16 18.81
N LEU A 180 -7.14 1.31 17.79
CA LEU A 180 -7.49 -0.11 17.89
C LEU A 180 -6.44 -0.94 18.64
N PHE A 181 -5.29 -0.37 18.98
CA PHE A 181 -4.11 -1.15 19.44
C PHE A 181 -3.42 -0.58 20.69
N CYS A 182 -4.11 0.23 21.48
CA CYS A 182 -3.57 0.80 22.72
C CYS A 182 -3.43 -0.22 23.86
#